data_AF-A0A4Q6CC82-F1
#
_entry.id   AF-A0A4Q6CC82-F1
#
_cell.length_a   1.000
_cell.length_b   1.000
_cell.length_c   1.000
_cell.angle_alpha   90.00
_cell.angle_beta   90.00
_cell.angle_gamma   90.00
#
_symmetry.space_group_name_H-M   'P 1'
#
loop_
_entity.id
_entity.type
_entity.pdbx_description
1 polymer ?
#
loop_
_entity_poly.entity_id
_entity_poly.type
_entity_poly.pdbx_seq_one_letter_code
_entity_poly.pdbx_strand_id
1 'polypeptide(L)'
;MSIASNMKATGVSEVMVIVKPQAMANISSAKLSASMCPDEILKHFIRSEVSRDAELIKMLKAQAQPAANKAAQHPTTAMRLGVAKISSPLARFYPNLGIALGTVDKEGLAALRKEVSVAKVMPAPDLRLIKPIAMTPKKPAAGYS
;
A
#
# COMPACT_ATOMS: atom_id res chain seq x y z
N MET A 1 -2.03 1.52 15.31
CA MET A 1 -2.83 0.61 16.19
C MET A 1 -2.24 -0.81 16.20
N SER A 2 -2.52 -1.64 17.21
CA SER A 2 -2.01 -3.04 17.29
C SER A 2 -2.85 -4.00 16.42
N ILE A 3 -2.20 -4.99 15.79
CA ILE A 3 -2.85 -6.00 14.94
C ILE A 3 -4.00 -6.70 15.67
N ALA A 4 -3.79 -7.05 16.95
CA ALA A 4 -4.77 -7.77 17.75
C ALA A 4 -6.03 -6.94 18.03
N SER A 5 -5.90 -5.61 18.11
CA SER A 5 -7.03 -4.71 18.34
C SER A 5 -7.90 -4.60 17.09
N ASN A 6 -7.28 -4.43 15.92
CA ASN A 6 -8.00 -4.37 14.65
C ASN A 6 -8.70 -5.70 14.36
N MET A 7 -8.01 -6.82 14.58
CA MET A 7 -8.59 -8.14 14.36
C MET A 7 -9.82 -8.41 15.23
N LYS A 8 -9.87 -7.86 16.46
CA LYS A 8 -11.06 -7.96 17.33
C LYS A 8 -12.21 -7.05 16.88
N ALA A 9 -11.89 -5.87 16.36
CA ALA A 9 -12.89 -4.86 16.00
C ALA A 9 -13.54 -5.12 14.64
N THR A 10 -12.76 -5.51 13.64
CA THR A 10 -13.23 -5.61 12.24
C THR A 10 -13.07 -7.02 11.64
N GLY A 11 -12.44 -7.94 12.37
CA GLY A 11 -12.13 -9.30 11.86
C GLY A 11 -10.99 -9.34 10.84
N VAL A 12 -10.41 -8.19 10.51
CA VAL A 12 -9.30 -8.05 9.56
C VAL A 12 -8.26 -7.05 10.07
N SER A 13 -7.02 -7.16 9.59
CA SER A 13 -5.97 -6.18 9.88
C SER A 13 -5.09 -5.95 8.67
N GLU A 14 -4.67 -4.70 8.49
CA GLU A 14 -3.59 -4.34 7.57
C GLU A 14 -2.25 -4.72 8.18
N VAL A 15 -1.44 -5.41 7.39
CA VAL A 15 -0.20 -6.03 7.84
C VAL A 15 0.90 -5.77 6.82
N MET A 16 2.08 -5.51 7.35
CA MET A 16 3.32 -5.43 6.61
C MET A 16 4.14 -6.70 6.89
N VAL A 17 4.53 -7.40 5.84
CA VAL A 17 5.28 -8.65 5.89
C VAL A 17 6.67 -8.40 5.31
N ILE A 18 7.70 -8.74 6.07
CA ILE A 18 9.10 -8.72 5.62
C ILE A 18 9.45 -10.13 5.13
N VAL A 19 9.93 -10.24 3.91
CA VAL A 19 10.29 -11.49 3.24
C VAL A 19 11.79 -11.76 3.46
N LYS A 20 12.16 -13.03 3.63
CA LYS A 20 13.57 -13.41 3.78
C LYS A 20 14.34 -13.18 2.48
N PRO A 21 15.60 -12.70 2.52
CA PRO A 21 16.42 -12.46 1.32
C PRO A 21 16.58 -13.71 0.44
N GLN A 22 16.66 -14.90 1.05
CA GLN A 22 16.77 -16.17 0.32
C GLN A 22 15.52 -16.49 -0.49
N ALA A 23 14.33 -16.18 0.06
CA ALA A 23 13.07 -16.32 -0.68
C ALA A 23 12.97 -15.29 -1.81
N MET A 24 13.62 -14.13 -1.68
CA MET A 24 13.71 -13.13 -2.75
C MET A 24 14.65 -13.53 -3.89
N ALA A 25 15.75 -14.21 -3.59
CA ALA A 25 16.70 -14.67 -4.60
C ALA A 25 16.10 -15.71 -5.56
N ASN A 26 15.09 -16.46 -5.11
CA ASN A 26 14.34 -17.41 -5.93
C ASN A 26 13.32 -16.73 -6.86
N ILE A 27 13.06 -15.43 -6.68
CA ILE A 27 12.21 -14.64 -7.57
C ILE A 27 13.08 -14.24 -8.76
N SER A 28 13.03 -15.02 -9.83
CA SER A 28 13.76 -14.75 -11.08
C SER A 28 13.57 -13.30 -11.53
N SER A 29 14.64 -12.67 -12.00
CA SER A 29 14.70 -11.27 -12.46
C SER A 29 13.68 -10.90 -13.55
N ALA A 30 13.12 -11.90 -14.25
CA ALA A 30 12.02 -11.73 -15.19
C ALA A 30 10.64 -11.52 -14.52
N LYS A 31 10.47 -11.86 -13.24
CA LYS A 31 9.23 -11.70 -12.45
C LYS A 31 9.25 -10.48 -11.53
N LEU A 32 10.33 -9.68 -11.51
CA LEU A 32 10.49 -8.48 -10.67
C LEU A 32 9.65 -7.26 -11.09
N SER A 33 8.62 -7.44 -11.92
CA SER A 33 7.60 -6.40 -12.11
C SER A 33 7.00 -6.06 -10.75
N ALA A 34 6.84 -4.77 -10.45
CA ALA A 34 6.46 -4.18 -9.16
C ALA A 34 5.11 -4.65 -8.58
N SER A 35 4.46 -5.65 -9.20
CA SER A 35 3.17 -6.21 -8.82
C SER A 35 3.18 -7.71 -8.48
N MET A 36 4.28 -8.45 -8.66
CA MET A 36 4.29 -9.90 -8.37
C MET A 36 4.92 -10.17 -7.00
N CYS A 37 4.09 -10.11 -5.97
CA CYS A 37 4.37 -10.76 -4.70
C CYS A 37 4.47 -12.29 -4.93
N PRO A 38 5.29 -13.04 -4.18
CA PRO A 38 5.31 -14.49 -4.28
C PRO A 38 3.90 -15.07 -4.07
N ASP A 39 3.45 -15.96 -4.98
CA ASP A 39 2.11 -16.54 -4.94
C ASP A 39 1.79 -17.20 -3.58
N GLU A 40 2.82 -17.77 -2.95
CA GLU A 40 2.76 -18.36 -1.62
C GLU A 40 2.33 -17.38 -0.53
N ILE A 41 2.76 -16.12 -0.61
CA ILE A 41 2.41 -15.09 0.37
C ILE A 41 1.08 -14.44 -0.05
N LEU A 42 0.83 -14.28 -1.35
CA LEU A 42 -0.40 -13.70 -1.89
C LEU A 42 -1.67 -14.42 -1.45
N LYS A 43 -1.63 -15.76 -1.36
CA LYS A 43 -2.79 -16.57 -0.98
C LYS A 43 -3.34 -16.26 0.41
N HIS A 44 -2.56 -15.61 1.27
CA HIS A 44 -2.95 -15.26 2.63
C HIS A 44 -3.52 -13.84 2.76
N PHE A 45 -3.44 -13.05 1.68
CA PHE A 45 -4.04 -11.72 1.64
C PHE A 45 -5.45 -11.80 1.10
N ILE A 46 -6.32 -10.98 1.67
CA ILE A 46 -7.72 -10.88 1.27
C ILE A 46 -8.06 -9.46 0.85
N ARG A 47 -9.08 -9.34 0.00
CA ARG A 47 -9.67 -8.05 -0.33
C ARG A 47 -10.72 -7.72 0.73
N SER A 48 -10.53 -6.62 1.45
CA SER A 48 -11.50 -6.14 2.43
C SER A 48 -12.05 -4.77 2.03
N GLU A 49 -13.36 -4.60 2.15
CA GLU A 49 -14.03 -3.30 1.95
C GLU A 49 -13.79 -2.32 3.11
N VAL A 50 -13.32 -2.85 4.25
CA VAL A 50 -12.97 -2.12 5.47
C VAL A 50 -11.46 -1.80 5.50
N SER A 51 -10.72 -2.12 4.45
CA SER A 51 -9.33 -1.67 4.30
C SER A 51 -9.27 -0.17 4.01
N ARG A 52 -8.23 0.49 4.50
CA ARG A 52 -7.94 1.90 4.25
C ARG A 52 -7.73 2.19 2.78
N ASP A 53 -7.13 1.26 2.02
CA ASP A 53 -6.98 1.40 0.57
C ASP A 53 -8.36 1.46 -0.11
N ALA A 54 -9.34 0.69 0.37
CA ALA A 54 -10.71 0.74 -0.14
C ALA A 54 -11.40 2.07 0.22
N GLU A 55 -11.16 2.61 1.42
CA GLU A 55 -11.65 3.92 1.86
C GLU A 55 -11.05 5.06 1.03
N LEU A 56 -9.73 5.05 0.80
CA LEU A 56 -9.03 6.00 -0.06
C LEU A 56 -9.56 5.96 -1.50
N ILE A 57 -9.77 4.76 -2.06
CA ILE A 57 -10.36 4.62 -3.40
C ILE A 57 -11.79 5.17 -3.44
N LYS A 58 -12.59 4.94 -2.39
CA LYS A 58 -13.95 5.51 -2.27
C LYS A 58 -13.90 7.03 -2.22
N MET A 59 -13.01 7.61 -1.40
CA MET A 59 -12.82 9.06 -1.31
C MET A 59 -12.37 9.67 -2.64
N LEU A 60 -11.37 9.09 -3.31
CA LEU A 60 -10.89 9.56 -4.62
C LEU A 60 -11.99 9.51 -5.69
N LYS A 61 -12.82 8.46 -5.70
CA LYS A 61 -13.97 8.37 -6.61
C LYS A 61 -15.02 9.44 -6.31
N ALA A 62 -15.34 9.64 -5.03
CA ALA A 62 -16.27 10.68 -4.60
C ALA A 62 -15.77 12.09 -4.92
N GLN A 63 -14.46 12.32 -4.88
CA GLN A 63 -13.82 13.60 -5.19
C GLN A 63 -13.65 13.84 -6.70
N ALA A 64 -13.61 12.79 -7.52
CA ALA A 64 -13.66 12.89 -8.97
C ALA A 64 -15.08 13.16 -9.52
N GLN A 65 -16.12 12.78 -8.77
CA GLN A 65 -17.53 12.92 -9.18
C GLN A 65 -18.13 14.34 -9.19
N PRO A 66 -17.65 15.40 -8.49
CA PRO A 66 -18.24 16.72 -8.60
C PRO A 66 -17.74 17.52 -9.83
N ALA A 67 -16.70 17.05 -10.53
CA ALA A 67 -16.19 17.72 -11.74
C ALA A 67 -16.91 17.28 -13.02
N ALA A 68 -17.56 16.11 -13.02
CA ALA A 68 -18.21 15.57 -14.21
C ALA A 68 -19.42 16.40 -14.68
N ASN A 69 -20.09 17.13 -13.78
CA ASN A 69 -21.21 18.00 -14.14
C ASN A 69 -20.79 19.40 -14.68
N LYS A 70 -19.49 19.73 -14.71
CA LYS A 70 -18.98 20.99 -15.31
C LYS A 70 -18.02 20.78 -16.49
N ALA A 71 -17.61 19.55 -16.78
CA ALA A 71 -16.58 19.24 -17.79
C ALA A 71 -17.14 18.84 -19.17
N ALA A 72 -18.40 19.18 -19.50
CA ALA A 72 -19.02 18.81 -20.77
C ALA A 72 -18.54 19.61 -22.01
N GLN A 73 -17.48 20.44 -21.92
CA GLN A 73 -17.08 21.33 -23.03
C GLN A 73 -15.61 21.32 -23.44
N HIS A 74 -14.74 20.50 -22.83
CA HIS A 74 -13.37 20.35 -23.34
C HIS A 74 -12.99 18.87 -23.46
N PRO A 75 -12.93 18.31 -24.68
CA PRO A 75 -12.44 16.96 -24.90
C PRO A 75 -10.92 16.94 -24.73
N THR A 76 -10.44 16.94 -23.47
CA THR A 76 -9.04 16.66 -23.20
C THR A 76 -8.79 15.16 -23.32
N THR A 77 -7.79 14.82 -24.12
CA THR A 77 -7.32 13.50 -24.56
C THR A 77 -6.98 12.49 -23.45
N ALA A 78 -7.14 12.85 -22.17
CA ALA A 78 -6.88 11.99 -21.02
C ALA A 78 -7.90 10.84 -20.87
N MET A 79 -9.12 10.97 -21.41
CA MET A 79 -10.13 9.91 -21.36
C MET A 79 -9.86 8.73 -22.33
N ARG A 80 -8.95 8.88 -23.31
CA ARG A 80 -8.61 7.83 -24.27
C ARG A 80 -7.46 6.91 -23.86
N LEU A 81 -6.76 7.23 -22.77
CA LEU A 81 -5.85 6.27 -22.13
C LEU A 81 -6.71 5.30 -21.34
N GLY A 82 -7.07 4.20 -22.01
CA GLY A 82 -7.97 3.17 -21.54
C GLY A 82 -7.85 2.97 -20.04
N VAL A 83 -8.99 3.15 -19.36
CA VAL A 83 -9.22 2.60 -18.04
C VAL A 83 -9.17 1.09 -18.20
N ALA A 84 -7.95 0.54 -18.29
CA ALA A 84 -7.70 -0.84 -17.98
C ALA A 84 -8.37 -1.05 -16.62
N LYS A 85 -9.22 -2.08 -16.52
CA LYS A 85 -9.85 -2.47 -15.29
C LYS A 85 -8.70 -2.85 -14.34
N ILE A 86 -8.17 -1.87 -13.60
CA ILE A 86 -7.07 -2.09 -12.65
C ILE A 86 -7.69 -2.97 -11.56
N SER A 87 -7.56 -4.28 -11.72
CA SER A 87 -7.80 -5.22 -10.65
C SER A 87 -6.80 -4.85 -9.57
N SER A 88 -7.28 -4.17 -8.53
CA SER A 88 -6.42 -3.81 -7.41
C SER A 88 -5.81 -5.09 -6.86
N PRO A 89 -4.48 -5.21 -6.81
CA PRO A 89 -3.83 -6.41 -6.31
C PRO A 89 -4.22 -6.65 -4.85
N LEU A 90 -4.33 -7.92 -4.46
CA LEU A 90 -4.68 -8.36 -3.09
C LEU A 90 -3.65 -7.84 -2.06
N ALA A 91 -2.39 -7.72 -2.47
CA ALA A 91 -1.33 -7.08 -1.71
C ALA A 91 -0.35 -6.37 -2.65
N ARG A 92 0.27 -5.30 -2.15
CA ARG A 92 1.33 -4.55 -2.82
C ARG A 92 2.68 -5.13 -2.41
N PHE A 93 3.53 -5.45 -3.38
CA PHE A 93 4.86 -5.98 -3.12
C PHE A 93 5.94 -4.98 -3.55
N TYR A 94 6.90 -4.77 -2.68
CA TYR A 94 8.04 -3.88 -2.88
C TYR A 94 9.30 -4.73 -2.97
N PRO A 95 9.70 -5.18 -4.17
CA PRO A 95 10.78 -6.15 -4.33
C PRO A 95 12.10 -5.64 -3.78
N ASN A 96 12.43 -4.36 -3.99
CA ASN A 96 13.69 -3.78 -3.53
C ASN A 96 13.76 -3.60 -2.00
N LEU A 97 12.60 -3.65 -1.32
CA LEU A 97 12.51 -3.56 0.14
C LEU A 97 12.29 -4.93 0.79
N GLY A 98 11.91 -5.93 0.01
CA GLY A 98 11.47 -7.23 0.51
C GLY A 98 10.23 -7.16 1.38
N ILE A 99 9.31 -6.25 1.06
CA ILE A 99 8.11 -6.00 1.86
C ILE A 99 6.85 -6.29 1.05
N ALA A 100 5.89 -6.99 1.65
CA ALA A 100 4.52 -7.09 1.17
C ALA A 100 3.56 -6.34 2.11
N LEU A 101 2.62 -5.59 1.55
CA LEU A 101 1.61 -4.85 2.30
C LEU A 101 0.22 -5.25 1.81
N GLY A 102 -0.66 -5.64 2.73
CA GLY A 102 -2.02 -6.02 2.38
C GLY A 102 -2.89 -6.25 3.61
N THR A 103 -4.12 -6.66 3.36
CA THR A 103 -5.09 -6.98 4.42
C THR A 103 -5.16 -8.47 4.64
N VAL A 104 -5.21 -8.89 5.89
CA VAL A 104 -5.28 -10.30 6.28
C VAL A 104 -6.39 -10.49 7.32
N ASP A 105 -6.98 -11.67 7.31
CA ASP A 105 -7.88 -12.14 8.36
C ASP A 105 -7.10 -12.92 9.44
N LYS A 106 -7.84 -13.49 10.39
CA LYS A 106 -7.24 -14.26 11.50
C LYS A 106 -6.49 -15.50 11.01
N GLU A 107 -7.01 -16.17 9.99
CA GLU A 107 -6.44 -17.39 9.43
C GLU A 107 -5.19 -17.09 8.59
N GLY A 108 -5.27 -16.10 7.70
CA GLY A 108 -4.16 -15.61 6.89
C GLY A 108 -3.00 -15.09 7.74
N LEU A 109 -3.29 -14.39 8.85
CA LEU A 109 -2.26 -13.97 9.79
C LEU A 109 -1.56 -15.14 10.47
N ALA A 110 -2.30 -16.18 10.87
CA ALA A 110 -1.72 -17.38 11.47
C ALA A 110 -0.87 -18.15 10.46
N ALA A 111 -1.29 -18.21 9.21
CA ALA A 111 -0.56 -18.86 8.14
C ALA A 111 0.74 -18.09 7.77
N LEU A 112 0.67 -16.76 7.65
CA LEU A 112 1.85 -15.92 7.38
C LEU A 112 2.94 -16.03 8.45
N ARG A 113 2.57 -16.29 9.70
CA ARG A 113 3.52 -16.51 10.79
C ARG A 113 4.24 -17.86 10.73
N LYS A 114 3.65 -18.84 10.04
CA LYS A 114 4.21 -20.18 9.85
C LYS A 114 5.01 -20.30 8.55
N GLU A 115 4.82 -19.37 7.61
CA GLU A 115 5.42 -19.43 6.29
C GLU A 115 6.96 -19.27 6.34
N VAL A 116 7.67 -20.18 5.68
CA VAL A 116 9.14 -20.24 5.71
C VAL A 116 9.76 -19.00 5.06
N SER A 117 9.11 -18.48 4.02
CA SER A 117 9.54 -17.31 3.24
C SER A 117 9.41 -15.99 4.01
N VAL A 118 8.67 -15.97 5.13
CA VAL A 118 8.42 -14.77 5.92
C VAL A 118 9.47 -14.62 7.02
N ALA A 119 10.10 -13.45 7.10
CA ALA A 119 11.01 -13.08 8.16
C ALA A 119 10.27 -12.48 9.36
N LYS A 120 9.31 -11.59 9.09
CA LYS A 120 8.60 -10.88 10.16
C LYS A 120 7.23 -10.39 9.68
N VAL A 121 6.25 -10.43 10.57
CA VAL A 121 4.91 -9.88 10.35
C VAL A 121 4.69 -8.75 11.35
N MET A 122 4.35 -7.56 10.85
CA MET A 122 4.19 -6.33 11.65
C MET A 122 2.90 -5.58 11.28
N PRO A 123 2.32 -4.78 12.19
CA PRO A 123 1.19 -3.91 11.83
C PRO A 123 1.60 -2.97 10.70
N ALA A 124 0.70 -2.74 9.75
CA ALA A 124 0.93 -1.73 8.73
C ALA A 124 1.10 -0.34 9.39
N PRO A 125 2.07 0.48 8.95
CA PRO A 125 2.27 1.81 9.49
C PRO A 125 1.04 2.70 9.28
N ASP A 126 0.72 3.52 10.28
CA ASP A 126 -0.33 4.53 10.14
C ASP A 126 0.20 5.68 9.27
N LEU A 127 -0.30 5.79 8.04
CA LEU A 127 0.06 6.88 7.13
C LEU A 127 -0.49 8.19 7.69
N ARG A 128 0.40 9.17 7.87
CA ARG A 128 0.07 10.52 8.30
C ARG A 128 0.74 11.51 7.38
N LEU A 129 0.06 12.61 7.09
CA LEU A 129 0.66 13.70 6.36
C LEU A 129 1.87 14.23 7.14
N ILE A 130 2.96 14.47 6.43
CA ILE A 130 4.10 15.19 6.97
C ILE A 130 3.57 16.59 7.32
N LYS A 131 3.58 16.93 8.61
CA LYS A 131 3.22 18.28 9.04
C LYS A 131 4.36 19.21 8.62
N PRO A 132 4.11 20.22 7.78
CA PRO A 132 5.13 21.21 7.48
C PRO A 132 5.54 21.89 8.79
N ILE A 133 6.84 21.89 9.08
CA ILE A 133 7.40 22.65 10.18
C ILE A 133 7.72 24.02 9.60
N ALA A 134 7.13 25.08 10.15
CA ALA A 134 7.49 26.44 9.78
C ALA A 134 8.96 26.67 10.16
N MET A 135 9.86 26.62 9.19
CA MET A 135 11.27 26.97 9.41
C MET A 135 11.39 28.48 9.44
N THR A 136 11.85 29.01 10.56
CA THR A 136 12.24 30.42 10.65
C THR A 136 13.53 30.60 9.84
N PRO A 137 13.58 31.55 8.88
CA PRO A 137 14.79 31.79 8.10
C PRO A 137 15.93 32.18 9.05
N LYS A 138 17.04 31.42 8.99
CA LYS A 138 18.25 31.74 9.75
C LYS A 138 18.92 32.94 9.08
N LYS A 139 19.08 34.04 9.82
CA LYS A 139 19.82 35.22 9.33
C LYS A 139 21.22 34.76 8.89
N PRO A 140 21.66 35.06 7.65
CA PRO A 140 23.01 34.74 7.22
C PRO A 140 24.01 35.43 8.16
N ALA A 141 25.01 34.68 8.64
CA ALA A 141 26.10 35.26 9.40
C ALA A 141 26.86 36.23 8.48
N ALA A 142 26.84 37.52 8.83
CA ALA A 142 27.66 38.50 8.15
C ALA A 142 29.12 38.22 8.50
N GLY A 143 29.90 37.72 7.54
CA GLY A 143 31.32 37.46 7.77
C GLY A 143 31.98 36.66 6.66
N TYR A 144 32.36 37.35 5.58
CA TYR A 144 33.69 37.25 5.01
C TYR A 144 34.05 38.66 4.52
N SER A 145 34.85 39.36 5.32
CA SER A 145 35.60 40.56 4.94
C SER A 145 37.08 40.23 5.05
#